data_AF-A0A942K6Q0-F1
#
_entry.id   AF-A0A942K6Q0-F1
#
_cell.length_a   1.000
_cell.length_b   1.000
_cell.length_c   1.000
_cell.angle_alpha   90.00
_cell.angle_beta   90.00
_cell.angle_gamma   90.00
#
_symmetry.space_group_name_H-M   'P 1'
#
loop_
_entity.id
_entity.type
_entity.pdbx_description
1 polymer ?
#
loop_
_entity_poly.entity_id
_entity_poly.type
_entity_poly.pdbx_seq_one_letter_code
_entity_poly.pdbx_strand_id
1 'polypeptide(L)' 'MSFAVLMTLSVGGVSAREAKDAESVPHRDHKPLDWPGVYLGFLPCTDCVGIKTTLALNKNGTYLAITQYAGKSER' A
#
# COMPACT_ATOMS: atom_id res chain seq x y z
N MET A 1 -57.00 8.51 -31.15
CA MET A 1 -57.60 9.72 -30.55
C MET A 1 -57.77 9.48 -29.05
N SER A 2 -57.33 10.44 -28.23
CA SER A 2 -57.62 10.65 -26.79
C SER A 2 -57.10 9.59 -25.81
N PHE A 3 -55.98 9.79 -25.12
CA PHE A 3 -55.68 10.69 -23.97
C PHE A 3 -56.56 10.46 -22.72
N ALA A 4 -55.97 9.79 -21.72
CA ALA A 4 -56.09 10.09 -20.28
C ALA A 4 -55.11 9.18 -19.52
N VAL A 5 -53.81 9.51 -19.49
CA VAL A 5 -53.11 9.97 -18.28
C VAL A 5 -53.84 9.63 -16.97
N LEU A 6 -53.43 8.52 -16.35
CA LEU A 6 -53.41 8.40 -14.88
C LEU A 6 -51.98 7.99 -14.49
N MET A 7 -51.08 8.98 -14.52
CA MET A 7 -49.89 8.95 -13.68
C MET A 7 -50.38 8.95 -12.22
N THR A 8 -50.43 7.79 -11.58
CA THR A 8 -50.31 7.75 -10.13
C THR A 8 -48.83 7.74 -9.80
N LEU A 9 -48.25 8.93 -9.65
CA LEU A 9 -46.98 9.10 -8.94
C LEU A 9 -47.20 8.66 -7.48
N SER A 10 -47.04 7.37 -7.19
CA SER A 10 -46.68 6.96 -5.84
C SER A 10 -45.18 7.22 -5.69
N VAL A 11 -44.84 8.45 -5.29
CA VAL A 11 -43.56 8.71 -4.62
C VAL A 11 -43.64 8.01 -3.27
N GLY A 12 -43.43 6.70 -3.28
CA GLY A 12 -43.08 5.93 -2.10
C GLY A 12 -41.60 6.15 -1.87
N GLY A 13 -41.26 7.04 -0.93
CA GLY A 13 -39.88 7.35 -0.60
C GLY A 13 -39.10 6.06 -0.29
N VAL A 14 -38.06 5.79 -1.08
CA VAL A 14 -37.02 4.86 -0.65
C VAL A 14 -36.31 5.57 0.49
N SER A 15 -36.55 5.10 1.72
CA SER A 15 -35.72 5.46 2.86
C SER A 15 -34.36 4.81 2.61
N ALA A 16 -33.44 5.60 2.06
CA ALA A 16 -32.03 5.23 2.01
C ALA A 16 -31.59 5.01 3.45
N ARG A 17 -31.38 3.74 3.84
CA ARG A 17 -30.61 3.45 5.04
C ARG A 17 -29.19 3.87 4.72
N GLU A 18 -28.76 4.99 5.30
CA GLU A 18 -27.36 5.36 5.35
C GLU A 18 -26.61 4.19 5.98
N ALA A 19 -25.78 3.51 5.18
CA ALA A 19 -24.82 2.54 5.68
C ALA A 19 -23.74 3.32 6.42
N LYS A 20 -24.02 3.67 7.68
CA LYS A 20 -23.03 4.23 8.58
C LYS A 20 -22.27 3.06 9.22
N ASP A 21 -21.30 2.53 8.48
CA ASP A 21 -20.19 1.83 9.09
C ASP A 21 -18.90 2.24 8.38
N ALA A 22 -18.46 3.44 8.71
CA ALA A 22 -17.02 3.69 8.73
C ALA A 22 -16.51 3.00 9.98
N GLU A 23 -16.21 1.71 9.84
CA GLU A 23 -15.36 0.95 10.77
C GLU A 23 -14.13 1.83 11.03
N SER A 24 -14.05 2.42 12.21
CA SER A 24 -12.88 3.18 12.62
C SER A 24 -11.76 2.16 12.76
N VAL A 25 -10.94 2.01 11.71
CA VAL A 25 -9.68 1.27 11.81
C VAL A 25 -8.96 1.85 13.03
N PRO A 26 -8.68 1.06 14.08
CA PRO A 26 -7.96 1.57 15.23
C PRO A 26 -6.65 2.14 14.70
N HIS A 27 -6.43 3.43 14.87
CA HIS A 27 -5.13 4.04 14.64
C HIS A 27 -4.20 3.40 15.67
N ARG A 28 -3.51 2.32 15.25
CA ARG A 28 -2.53 1.62 16.07
C ARG A 28 -1.60 2.69 16.61
N ASP A 29 -1.53 2.81 17.94
CA ASP A 29 -0.61 3.71 18.61
C ASP A 29 0.77 3.55 17.97
N HIS A 30 1.21 4.58 17.24
CA HIS A 30 2.44 4.56 16.47
C HIS A 30 3.61 4.61 17.44
N LYS A 31 3.89 3.50 18.13
CA LYS A 31 5.19 3.31 18.77
C LYS A 31 6.23 3.49 17.67
N PRO A 32 7.27 4.31 17.88
CA PRO A 32 8.36 4.43 16.92
C PRO A 32 8.89 3.02 16.65
N LEU A 33 8.83 2.59 15.39
CA LEU A 33 9.39 1.31 14.98
C LEU A 33 10.91 1.39 15.23
N ASP A 34 11.50 0.41 15.92
CA ASP A 34 12.95 0.33 16.07
C ASP A 34 13.56 -0.24 14.77
N TRP A 35 13.57 0.61 13.74
CA TRP A 35 14.08 0.37 12.39
C TRP A 35 15.61 0.49 12.21
N PRO A 36 16.41 1.10 13.10
CA PRO A 36 17.85 1.12 12.92
C PRO A 36 18.45 -0.29 12.99
N GLY A 37 19.32 -0.62 12.05
CA GLY A 37 19.88 -1.96 11.97
C GLY A 37 20.59 -2.26 10.66
N VAL A 38 21.10 -3.48 10.55
CA VAL A 38 21.73 -4.00 9.33
C VAL A 38 20.79 -5.02 8.70
N TYR A 39 20.42 -4.74 7.46
CA TYR A 39 19.52 -5.54 6.64
C TYR A 39 20.30 -6.23 5.53
N LEU A 40 20.08 -7.52 5.40
CA LEU A 40 20.67 -8.35 4.36
C LEU A 40 19.56 -8.79 3.42
N GLY A 41 19.78 -8.65 2.12
CA GLY A 41 18.79 -9.00 1.12
C GLY A 41 19.41 -9.47 -0.19
N PHE A 42 18.62 -10.18 -0.96
CA PHE A 42 18.91 -10.53 -2.34
C PHE A 42 17.81 -9.97 -3.23
N LEU A 43 18.11 -8.92 -3.98
CA LEU A 43 17.14 -8.22 -4.81
C LEU A 43 17.07 -8.84 -6.21
N PRO A 44 15.87 -8.94 -6.81
CA PRO A 44 15.71 -9.35 -8.20
C PRO A 44 16.48 -8.42 -9.14
N CYS A 45 17.03 -8.99 -10.20
CA CYS A 45 17.82 -8.29 -11.22
C CYS A 45 17.34 -8.70 -12.61
N THR A 46 17.19 -7.74 -13.52
CA THR A 46 16.62 -8.00 -14.86
C THR A 46 17.55 -8.84 -15.74
N ASP A 47 18.86 -8.70 -15.56
CA ASP A 47 19.89 -9.27 -16.44
C ASP A 47 21.06 -9.90 -15.64
N CYS A 48 20.82 -10.26 -14.38
CA CYS A 48 21.76 -11.00 -13.55
C CYS A 48 21.02 -11.94 -12.60
N VAL A 49 21.77 -12.80 -11.92
CA VAL A 49 21.19 -13.77 -10.97
C VAL A 49 20.49 -13.05 -9.82
N GLY A 50 20.98 -11.86 -9.45
CA GLY A 50 20.38 -10.96 -8.46
C GLY A 50 21.43 -10.07 -7.82
N ILE A 51 21.00 -9.18 -6.94
CA ILE A 51 21.89 -8.22 -6.26
C ILE A 51 21.91 -8.55 -4.77
N LYS A 52 23.07 -8.95 -4.25
CA LYS A 52 23.28 -9.05 -2.81
C LYS A 52 23.38 -7.64 -2.26
N THR A 53 22.57 -7.32 -1.26
CA THR A 53 22.52 -5.98 -0.66
C THR A 53 22.69 -6.06 0.85
N THR A 54 23.62 -5.27 1.36
CA THR A 54 23.73 -4.95 2.79
C THR A 54 23.34 -3.49 2.98
N LEU A 55 22.31 -3.24 3.77
CA LEU A 55 21.81 -1.91 4.07
C LEU A 55 21.90 -1.66 5.58
N ALA A 56 22.77 -0.74 5.99
CA ALA A 56 22.82 -0.27 7.37
C ALA A 56 22.04 1.04 7.50
N LEU A 57 21.02 1.05 8.35
CA LEU A 57 20.16 2.21 8.64
C LEU A 57 20.52 2.81 10.00
N ASN A 58 20.88 4.09 10.04
CA ASN A 58 21.28 4.79 11.27
C ASN A 58 20.15 5.67 11.80
N LYS A 59 20.02 5.80 13.13
CA LYS A 59 19.00 6.63 13.81
C LYS A 59 18.95 8.09 13.35
N ASN A 60 20.08 8.65 12.89
CA ASN A 60 20.19 10.03 12.42
C ASN A 60 19.71 10.22 10.96
N GLY A 61 19.10 9.20 10.35
CA GLY A 61 18.54 9.27 9.00
C GLY A 61 19.55 9.03 7.89
N THR A 62 20.80 8.69 8.20
CA THR A 62 21.80 8.29 7.19
C THR A 62 21.80 6.77 6.99
N TYR A 63 22.37 6.33 5.87
CA TYR A 63 22.50 4.91 5.57
C TYR A 63 23.84 4.60 4.89
N LEU A 64 24.25 3.33 4.96
CA LEU A 64 25.30 2.74 4.14
C LEU A 64 24.69 1.58 3.35
N ALA A 65 24.86 1.60 2.02
CA ALA A 65 24.42 0.53 1.15
C ALA A 65 25.61 -0.08 0.40
N ILE A 66 25.78 -1.39 0.52
CA ILE A 66 26.75 -2.17 -0.25
C ILE A 66 25.97 -3.11 -1.14
N THR A 67 26.27 -3.09 -2.44
CA THR A 67 25.63 -3.96 -3.42
C THR A 67 26.69 -4.77 -4.18
N GLN A 68 26.39 -6.04 -4.42
CA GLN A 68 27.23 -6.94 -5.21
C GLN A 68 26.34 -7.65 -6.23
N TYR A 69 26.62 -7.46 -7.51
CA TYR A 69 25.90 -8.13 -8.59
C TYR A 69 26.33 -9.60 -8.65
N ALA A 70 25.39 -10.51 -8.42
CA ALA A 70 25.66 -11.93 -8.52
C ALA A 70 25.58 -12.39 -9.99
N GLY A 71 26.60 -13.12 -10.44
CA GLY A 71 26.62 -13.74 -11.77
C GLY A 71 26.97 -12.80 -12.93
N LYS A 72 27.26 -11.51 -12.67
CA LYS A 72 28.00 -10.69 -13.64
C LYS A 72 29.49 -10.79 -13.31
N SER A 73 30.33 -11.11 -14.29
CA SER A 73 31.77 -10.97 -14.10
C SER A 73 32.09 -9.48 -13.97
N GLU A 74 32.80 -9.08 -12.93
CA GLU A 74 33.47 -7.77 -12.88
C GLU A 74 34.57 -7.79 -13.95
N ARG A 75 34.28 -7.36 -15.16
CA ARG A 75 35.29 -7.16 -16.19
C ARG A 75 35.07 -5.84 -16.90
#